data_AF-A0A7W0VNS0-F1
#
_entry.id   AF-A0A7W0VNS0-F1
#
_cell.length_a   1.000
_cell.length_b   1.000
_cell.length_c   1.000
_cell.angle_alpha   90.00
_cell.angle_beta   90.00
_cell.angle_gamma   90.00
#
_symmetry.space_group_name_H-M   'P 1'
#
loop_
_entity.id
_entity.type
_entity.pdbx_description
1 polymer ?
#
loop_
_entity_poly.entity_id
_entity_poly.type
_entity_poly.pdbx_seq_one_letter_code
_entity_poly.pdbx_strand_id
1 'polypeptide(L)'
;MSSRSIFKLFAAMTMACSPPPPAATTPAAPIVSPPPTPQAEREPDGPITLTFQMFAEEGSNRRAFSAGQTLRSGDRLSLAIAVDRPAFVYVLQFFPDGSATVLFPRGAEDNRITGTTRVPPSGAFELDDVVGEETLYVVASTRPLAQVDASVMAAVDEVRTTNAPTTPKPSPTVAPAPSAVTTTTKPMRKPQKPGGAGGAGASSKPSIGTPPAPGRASLNTRGIVRVDEPAKVTAQSDADGIALFHVSFQHAARQPKR
;
A
#
# COMPACT_ATOMS: atom_id res chain seq x y z
N MET A 1 -3.58 100.48 19.60
CA MET A 1 -4.58 101.50 20.01
C MET A 1 -5.63 101.60 18.92
N SER A 2 -6.91 101.44 19.31
CA SER A 2 -8.14 101.90 18.59
C SER A 2 -8.43 101.29 17.20
N SER A 3 -9.66 100.99 16.80
CA SER A 3 -10.97 101.35 17.34
C SER A 3 -12.07 100.53 16.65
N ARG A 4 -13.04 100.09 17.46
CA ARG A 4 -14.51 100.24 17.29
C ARG A 4 -15.23 99.68 16.04
N SER A 5 -16.04 98.65 16.31
CA SER A 5 -17.54 98.60 16.22
C SER A 5 -18.26 99.36 15.10
N ILE A 6 -19.23 98.68 14.44
CA ILE A 6 -20.64 99.08 14.17
C ILE A 6 -21.27 97.95 13.31
N PHE A 7 -22.24 97.16 13.78
CA PHE A 7 -23.70 97.35 13.84
C PHE A 7 -24.45 97.29 12.48
N LYS A 8 -25.40 96.33 12.41
CA LYS A 8 -26.78 96.38 11.85
C LYS A 8 -27.12 95.56 10.58
N LEU A 9 -28.28 94.90 10.76
CA LEU A 9 -29.43 94.75 9.85
C LEU A 9 -29.40 93.67 8.76
N PHE A 10 -30.35 92.73 8.86
CA PHE A 10 -31.53 92.50 7.98
C PHE A 10 -32.31 91.31 8.59
N ALA A 11 -33.50 91.45 9.19
CA ALA A 11 -34.84 91.57 8.58
C ALA A 11 -35.05 90.54 7.44
N ALA A 12 -35.52 89.33 7.75
CA ALA A 12 -36.92 88.88 7.79
C ALA A 12 -37.60 88.77 6.41
N MET A 13 -37.92 87.55 5.94
CA MET A 13 -39.23 87.24 5.34
C MET A 13 -39.46 85.73 5.16
N THR A 14 -40.69 85.36 5.48
CA THR A 14 -41.45 84.10 5.39
C THR A 14 -41.48 83.40 4.03
N MET A 15 -41.64 82.06 4.07
CA MET A 15 -42.43 81.16 3.18
C MET A 15 -41.99 79.72 3.55
N ALA A 16 -42.74 78.63 3.48
CA ALA A 16 -44.14 78.28 3.33
C ALA A 16 -44.17 76.77 3.69
N CYS A 17 -45.27 76.28 4.27
CA CYS A 17 -45.44 74.87 4.62
C CYS A 17 -45.56 74.04 3.33
N SER A 18 -44.69 73.05 3.13
CA SER A 18 -44.81 72.05 2.06
C SER A 18 -44.97 70.66 2.68
N PRO A 19 -45.98 69.86 2.29
CA PRO A 19 -46.16 68.50 2.78
C PRO A 19 -45.10 67.55 2.20
N PRO A 20 -44.74 66.46 2.93
CA PRO A 20 -43.75 65.50 2.47
C PRO A 20 -44.26 64.66 1.28
N PRO A 21 -43.39 64.30 0.32
CA PRO A 21 -43.75 63.41 -0.77
C PRO A 21 -44.02 61.98 -0.28
N PRO A 22 -44.88 61.20 -0.96
CA PRO A 22 -45.12 59.80 -0.64
C PRO A 22 -43.84 58.98 -0.81
N ALA A 23 -43.65 58.03 0.12
CA ALA A 23 -42.49 57.15 0.22
C ALA A 23 -42.12 56.55 -1.15
N ALA A 24 -40.89 56.81 -1.57
CA ALA A 24 -40.27 56.13 -2.70
C ALA A 24 -40.14 54.65 -2.38
N THR A 25 -40.83 53.83 -3.16
CA THR A 25 -40.63 52.39 -3.26
C THR A 25 -39.15 52.10 -3.52
N THR A 26 -38.47 51.51 -2.55
CA THR A 26 -37.11 51.01 -2.71
C THR A 26 -37.10 49.94 -3.80
N PRO A 27 -36.26 50.06 -4.85
CA PRO A 27 -36.01 48.95 -5.76
C PRO A 27 -35.38 47.81 -4.96
N ALA A 28 -36.00 46.63 -5.01
CA ALA A 28 -35.42 45.41 -4.49
C ALA A 28 -34.03 45.21 -5.13
N ALA A 29 -33.00 45.11 -4.31
CA ALA A 29 -31.66 44.76 -4.76
C ALA A 29 -31.70 43.43 -5.54
N PRO A 30 -30.94 43.27 -6.63
CA PRO A 30 -30.83 41.99 -7.28
C PRO A 30 -30.27 40.98 -6.26
N ILE A 31 -31.00 39.89 -6.07
CA ILE A 31 -30.53 38.74 -5.30
C ILE A 31 -29.34 38.19 -6.09
N VAL A 32 -28.13 38.59 -5.68
CA VAL A 32 -26.90 37.95 -6.15
C VAL A 32 -26.88 36.59 -5.49
N SER A 33 -27.26 35.56 -6.24
CA SER A 33 -27.05 34.17 -5.85
C SER A 33 -25.60 34.01 -5.40
N PRO A 34 -25.32 33.39 -4.23
CA PRO A 34 -23.94 33.09 -3.87
C PRO A 34 -23.32 32.24 -4.99
N PRO A 35 -22.04 32.48 -5.35
CA PRO A 35 -21.37 31.64 -6.32
C PRO A 35 -21.49 30.18 -5.86
N PRO A 36 -21.72 29.21 -6.76
CA PRO A 36 -21.69 27.81 -6.38
C PRO A 36 -20.36 27.57 -5.69
N THR A 37 -20.42 27.16 -4.41
CA THR A 37 -19.24 26.66 -3.70
C THR A 37 -18.56 25.68 -4.65
N PRO A 38 -17.23 25.78 -4.89
CA PRO A 38 -16.52 24.76 -5.64
C PRO A 38 -16.87 23.43 -4.97
N GLN A 39 -17.73 22.65 -5.63
CA GLN A 39 -17.93 21.28 -5.23
C GLN A 39 -16.56 20.68 -5.46
N ALA A 40 -15.77 20.52 -4.39
CA ALA A 40 -14.61 19.66 -4.40
C ALA A 40 -15.09 18.41 -5.11
N GLU A 41 -14.56 18.21 -6.32
CA GLU A 41 -15.01 17.24 -7.29
C GLU A 41 -15.13 15.94 -6.51
N ARG A 42 -16.36 15.56 -6.16
CA ARG A 42 -16.61 14.42 -5.28
C ARG A 42 -16.21 13.24 -6.13
N GLU A 43 -14.98 12.80 -5.97
CA GLU A 43 -14.52 11.58 -6.62
C GLU A 43 -15.58 10.53 -6.31
N PRO A 44 -16.13 9.87 -7.35
CA PRO A 44 -17.29 9.03 -7.19
C PRO A 44 -17.02 8.00 -6.09
N ASP A 45 -17.80 8.05 -5.02
CA ASP A 45 -17.68 7.13 -3.90
C ASP A 45 -18.07 5.74 -4.41
N GLY A 46 -17.13 4.81 -4.47
CA GLY A 46 -17.33 3.52 -5.12
C GLY A 46 -16.05 2.68 -5.15
N PRO A 47 -16.18 1.37 -5.43
CA PRO A 47 -15.07 0.46 -5.33
C PRO A 47 -13.95 0.82 -6.32
N ILE A 48 -12.71 0.57 -5.93
CA ILE A 48 -11.55 0.64 -6.83
C ILE A 48 -11.38 -0.72 -7.48
N THR A 49 -11.12 -0.73 -8.78
CA THR A 49 -10.62 -1.90 -9.49
C THR A 49 -9.09 -1.83 -9.55
N LEU A 50 -8.42 -2.70 -8.78
CA LEU A 50 -6.97 -2.84 -8.78
C LEU A 50 -6.56 -3.98 -9.70
N THR A 51 -5.64 -3.71 -10.62
CA THR A 51 -5.03 -4.70 -11.50
C THR A 51 -3.54 -4.76 -11.28
N PHE A 52 -3.00 -5.96 -11.16
CA PHE A 52 -1.60 -6.22 -10.85
C PHE A 52 -0.99 -7.20 -11.85
N GLN A 53 0.24 -6.94 -12.27
CA GLN A 53 1.03 -7.82 -13.13
C GLN A 53 2.52 -7.73 -12.80
N MET A 54 3.19 -8.89 -12.73
CA MET A 54 4.63 -8.98 -12.48
C MET A 54 5.42 -9.30 -13.74
N PHE A 55 6.64 -8.79 -13.81
CA PHE A 55 7.53 -8.99 -14.95
C PHE A 55 8.98 -9.19 -14.51
N ALA A 56 9.65 -10.12 -15.19
CA ALA A 56 11.10 -10.27 -15.17
C ALA A 56 11.69 -9.44 -16.31
N GLU A 57 12.75 -8.71 -16.00
CA GLU A 57 13.45 -7.77 -16.87
C GLU A 57 14.80 -8.37 -17.29
N GLU A 58 15.02 -8.50 -18.60
CA GLU A 58 16.26 -8.98 -19.20
C GLU A 58 16.71 -7.99 -20.28
N GLY A 59 17.60 -7.06 -19.91
CA GLY A 59 18.00 -5.98 -20.79
C GLY A 59 16.83 -5.04 -21.11
N SER A 60 16.43 -4.98 -22.38
CA SER A 60 15.25 -4.25 -22.86
C SER A 60 13.99 -5.12 -22.97
N ASN A 61 14.10 -6.42 -22.70
CA ASN A 61 12.98 -7.34 -22.78
C ASN A 61 12.30 -7.47 -21.41
N ARG A 62 10.96 -7.51 -21.44
CA ARG A 62 10.13 -7.62 -20.24
C ARG A 62 9.18 -8.81 -20.41
N ARG A 63 9.33 -9.82 -19.57
CA ARG A 63 8.54 -11.05 -19.61
C ARG A 63 7.61 -11.13 -18.42
N ALA A 64 6.30 -11.20 -18.68
CA ALA A 64 5.33 -11.43 -17.61
C ALA A 64 5.50 -12.83 -17.01
N PHE A 65 5.30 -12.96 -15.70
CA PHE A 65 5.32 -14.25 -15.01
C PHE A 65 4.16 -14.36 -14.00
N SER A 66 3.74 -15.59 -13.74
CA SER A 66 2.68 -15.90 -12.77
C SER A 66 3.24 -16.09 -11.36
N ALA A 67 2.37 -15.96 -10.37
CA ALA A 67 2.67 -16.42 -9.01
C ALA A 67 3.07 -17.90 -8.99
N GLY A 68 3.84 -18.30 -7.98
CA GLY A 68 4.36 -19.67 -7.86
C GLY A 68 5.49 -20.05 -8.84
N GLN A 69 5.83 -19.22 -9.83
CA GLN A 69 7.04 -19.45 -10.63
C GLN A 69 8.30 -19.34 -9.77
N THR A 70 9.33 -20.08 -10.17
CA THR A 70 10.66 -19.99 -9.55
C THR A 70 11.52 -18.97 -10.28
N LEU A 71 11.94 -17.94 -9.55
CA LEU A 71 12.89 -16.92 -9.97
C LEU A 71 14.26 -17.21 -9.35
N ARG A 72 15.30 -16.58 -9.89
CA ARG A 72 16.68 -16.81 -9.47
C ARG A 72 17.33 -15.55 -8.90
N SER A 73 18.29 -15.74 -8.01
CA SER A 73 19.17 -14.66 -7.54
C SER A 73 19.77 -13.91 -8.73
N GLY A 74 19.71 -12.58 -8.68
CA GLY A 74 20.10 -11.67 -9.76
C GLY A 74 19.04 -11.45 -10.85
N ASP A 75 17.89 -12.12 -10.80
CA ASP A 75 16.75 -11.77 -11.65
C ASP A 75 16.25 -10.37 -11.26
N ARG A 76 15.91 -9.57 -12.28
CA ARG A 76 15.45 -8.19 -12.09
C ARG A 76 13.95 -8.12 -12.34
N LEU A 77 13.20 -7.55 -11.42
CA LEU A 77 11.75 -7.57 -11.42
C LEU A 77 11.16 -6.16 -11.47
N SER A 78 10.00 -6.06 -12.12
CA SER A 78 9.15 -4.88 -12.08
C SER A 78 7.68 -5.26 -12.06
N LEU A 79 6.87 -4.36 -11.53
CA LEU A 79 5.43 -4.53 -11.37
C LEU A 79 4.72 -3.51 -12.25
N ALA A 80 3.55 -3.86 -12.79
CA ALA A 80 2.59 -2.91 -13.32
C ALA A 80 1.34 -2.96 -12.44
N ILE A 81 1.01 -1.82 -11.86
CA ILE A 81 -0.15 -1.63 -10.99
C ILE A 81 -1.08 -0.67 -11.72
N ALA A 82 -2.30 -1.09 -11.98
CA ALA A 82 -3.30 -0.26 -12.62
C ALA A 82 -4.53 -0.10 -11.72
N VAL A 83 -4.97 1.14 -11.57
CA VAL A 83 -6.20 1.51 -10.87
C VAL A 83 -7.11 2.25 -11.84
N ASP A 84 -8.41 2.00 -11.73
CA ASP A 84 -9.45 2.63 -12.56
C ASP A 84 -9.82 4.05 -12.11
N ARG A 85 -9.32 4.49 -10.95
CA ARG A 85 -9.52 5.82 -10.36
C ARG A 85 -8.37 6.19 -9.43
N PRO A 86 -8.23 7.47 -9.02
CA PRO A 86 -7.22 7.88 -8.06
C PRO A 86 -7.28 7.04 -6.78
N ALA A 87 -6.15 6.45 -6.39
CA ALA A 87 -6.04 5.57 -5.24
C ALA A 87 -4.67 5.69 -4.57
N PHE A 88 -4.63 5.51 -3.25
CA PHE A 88 -3.39 5.41 -2.48
C PHE A 88 -2.87 3.98 -2.56
N VAL A 89 -1.64 3.79 -3.05
CA VAL A 89 -1.06 2.47 -3.30
C VAL A 89 0.21 2.26 -2.49
N TYR A 90 0.34 1.05 -1.93
CA TYR A 90 1.52 0.60 -1.21
C TYR A 90 1.93 -0.78 -1.71
N VAL A 91 3.23 -0.98 -1.87
CA VAL A 91 3.82 -2.27 -2.24
C VAL A 91 4.86 -2.64 -1.21
N LEU A 92 4.68 -3.79 -0.58
CA LEU A 92 5.60 -4.35 0.40
C LEU A 92 6.12 -5.69 -0.10
N GLN A 93 7.38 -5.97 0.22
CA GLN A 93 8.02 -7.26 0.00
C GLN A 93 8.42 -7.84 1.35
N PHE A 94 8.16 -9.12 1.55
CA PHE A 94 8.61 -9.90 2.69
C PHE A 94 9.54 -10.99 2.19
N PHE A 95 10.71 -11.07 2.81
CA PHE A 95 11.78 -11.98 2.47
C PHE A 95 11.66 -13.28 3.26
N PRO A 96 12.30 -14.37 2.79
CA PRO A 96 12.25 -15.66 3.47
C PRO A 96 12.84 -15.66 4.89
N ASP A 97 13.75 -14.72 5.17
CA ASP A 97 14.38 -14.54 6.49
C ASP A 97 13.50 -13.78 7.50
N GLY A 98 12.29 -13.38 7.08
CA GLY A 98 11.33 -12.63 7.90
C GLY A 98 11.58 -11.12 7.90
N SER A 99 12.62 -10.63 7.22
CA SER A 99 12.74 -9.20 6.93
C SER A 99 11.70 -8.79 5.90
N ALA A 100 11.48 -7.48 5.76
CA ALA A 100 10.52 -6.92 4.82
C ALA A 100 11.09 -5.65 4.22
N THR A 101 10.48 -5.06 3.20
CA THR A 101 10.80 -3.71 2.71
C THR A 101 9.61 -3.08 1.99
N VAL A 102 9.58 -1.76 1.91
CA VAL A 102 8.58 -1.03 1.10
C VAL A 102 9.18 -0.74 -0.28
N LEU A 103 8.59 -1.34 -1.31
CA LEU A 103 8.96 -1.12 -2.70
C LEU A 103 8.30 0.13 -3.29
N PHE A 104 7.12 0.50 -2.80
CA PHE A 104 6.41 1.72 -3.20
C PHE A 104 5.46 2.21 -2.09
N PRO A 105 5.37 3.53 -1.87
CA PRO A 105 6.28 4.56 -2.37
C PRO A 105 7.63 4.48 -1.64
N ARG A 106 8.73 4.80 -2.31
CA ARG A 106 10.06 4.91 -1.70
C ARG A 106 10.34 6.34 -1.26
N GLY A 107 10.81 6.53 -0.03
CA GLY A 107 11.13 7.85 0.49
C GLY A 107 9.94 8.81 0.45
N ALA A 108 10.06 9.89 -0.32
CA ALA A 108 9.04 10.93 -0.48
C ALA A 108 8.23 10.80 -1.79
N GLU A 109 8.28 9.65 -2.47
CA GLU A 109 7.42 9.36 -3.62
C GLU A 109 5.93 9.53 -3.25
N ASP A 110 5.14 10.06 -4.19
CA ASP A 110 3.69 10.13 -4.05
C ASP A 110 3.10 8.73 -4.16
N ASN A 111 2.25 8.36 -3.19
CA ASN A 111 1.53 7.10 -3.20
C ASN A 111 0.15 7.20 -3.85
N ARG A 112 -0.34 8.41 -4.15
CA ARG A 112 -1.61 8.57 -4.85
C ARG A 112 -1.37 8.45 -6.35
N ILE A 113 -1.85 7.36 -6.95
CA ILE A 113 -1.70 7.09 -8.38
C ILE A 113 -3.04 7.10 -9.10
N THR A 114 -3.02 7.30 -10.42
CA THR A 114 -4.17 7.09 -11.30
C THR A 114 -3.72 6.36 -12.56
N GLY A 115 -4.57 5.50 -13.13
CA GLY A 115 -4.20 4.70 -14.31
C GLY A 115 -3.14 3.66 -13.97
N THR A 116 -2.17 3.46 -14.86
CA THR A 116 -1.12 2.43 -14.70
C THR A 116 0.21 3.04 -14.26
N THR A 117 0.77 2.50 -13.18
CA THR A 117 2.09 2.87 -12.63
C THR A 117 3.01 1.65 -12.62
N ARG A 118 4.28 1.88 -12.97
CA ARG A 118 5.34 0.87 -12.88
C ARG A 118 6.04 0.97 -11.53
N VAL A 119 6.30 -0.16 -10.88
CA VAL A 119 7.03 -0.22 -9.61
C VAL A 119 8.25 -1.14 -9.73
N PRO A 120 9.47 -0.67 -9.47
CA PRO A 120 9.82 0.75 -9.25
C PRO A 120 9.57 1.63 -10.50
N PRO A 121 9.40 2.96 -10.33
CA PRO A 121 9.12 3.88 -11.44
C PRO A 121 10.18 3.82 -12.55
N SER A 122 11.44 3.59 -12.18
CA SER A 122 12.56 3.37 -13.10
C SER A 122 13.35 2.12 -12.70
N GLY A 123 14.00 1.47 -13.67
CA GLY A 123 14.84 0.30 -13.41
C GLY A 123 14.04 -0.93 -12.98
N ALA A 124 14.58 -1.73 -12.08
CA ALA A 124 13.98 -2.97 -11.59
C ALA A 124 14.60 -3.26 -10.21
N PHE A 125 13.86 -3.94 -9.34
CA PHE A 125 14.47 -4.48 -8.11
C PHE A 125 15.10 -5.82 -8.42
N GLU A 126 16.27 -6.10 -7.86
CA GLU A 126 17.02 -7.32 -8.10
C GLU A 126 16.80 -8.29 -6.94
N LEU A 127 16.58 -9.56 -7.23
CA LEU A 127 16.55 -10.61 -6.22
C LEU A 127 17.96 -10.83 -5.68
N ASP A 128 18.13 -10.80 -4.37
CA ASP A 128 19.41 -10.99 -3.71
C ASP A 128 19.78 -12.48 -3.62
N ASP A 129 20.67 -12.86 -2.69
CA ASP A 129 21.05 -14.25 -2.47
C ASP A 129 20.22 -14.94 -1.37
N VAL A 130 19.19 -14.28 -0.82
CA VAL A 130 18.30 -14.84 0.21
C VAL A 130 17.21 -15.68 -0.44
N VAL A 131 17.52 -16.97 -0.61
CA VAL A 131 16.63 -17.93 -1.25
C VAL A 131 15.47 -18.36 -0.33
N GLY A 132 14.33 -18.68 -0.95
CA GLY A 132 13.14 -19.18 -0.26
C GLY A 132 11.84 -18.64 -0.87
N GLU A 133 10.75 -18.71 -0.12
CA GLU A 133 9.48 -18.13 -0.54
C GLU A 133 9.47 -16.63 -0.25
N GLU A 134 9.28 -15.83 -1.30
CA GLU A 134 9.09 -14.39 -1.19
C GLU A 134 7.62 -14.03 -1.32
N THR A 135 7.21 -12.98 -0.62
CA THR A 135 5.82 -12.51 -0.63
C THR A 135 5.73 -11.03 -0.94
N LEU A 136 4.86 -10.67 -1.88
CA LEU A 136 4.48 -9.29 -2.19
C LEU A 136 3.06 -9.01 -1.70
N TYR A 137 2.89 -7.86 -1.04
CA TYR A 137 1.59 -7.28 -0.73
C TYR A 137 1.40 -6.01 -1.55
N VAL A 138 0.28 -5.92 -2.26
CA VAL A 138 -0.13 -4.70 -2.96
C VAL A 138 -1.45 -4.23 -2.37
N VAL A 139 -1.41 -3.07 -1.73
CA VAL A 139 -2.56 -2.42 -1.09
C VAL A 139 -2.98 -1.24 -1.95
N ALA A 140 -4.27 -1.11 -2.25
CA ALA A 140 -4.84 0.11 -2.83
C ALA A 140 -6.05 0.57 -2.01
N SER A 141 -6.16 1.87 -1.74
CA SER A 141 -7.30 2.43 -0.99
C SER A 141 -7.84 3.73 -1.59
N THR A 142 -9.15 3.96 -1.45
CA THR A 142 -9.83 5.19 -1.93
C THR A 142 -9.45 6.43 -1.14
N ARG A 143 -9.10 6.26 0.12
CA ARG A 143 -8.68 7.32 1.05
C ARG A 143 -7.29 6.99 1.61
N PRO A 144 -6.59 7.95 2.24
CA PRO A 144 -5.30 7.68 2.87
C PRO A 144 -5.40 6.46 3.79
N LEU A 145 -4.47 5.50 3.66
CA LEU A 145 -4.57 4.20 4.29
C LEU A 145 -4.75 4.29 5.82
N ALA A 146 -4.10 5.25 6.47
CA ALA A 146 -4.27 5.55 7.90
C ALA A 146 -5.72 5.85 8.32
N GLN A 147 -6.54 6.37 7.41
CA GLN A 147 -7.97 6.69 7.65
C GLN A 147 -8.90 5.50 7.38
N VAL A 148 -8.46 4.54 6.56
CA VAL A 148 -9.27 3.38 6.18
C VAL A 148 -8.95 2.19 7.08
N ASP A 149 -7.67 1.91 7.26
CA ASP A 149 -7.17 0.84 8.12
C ASP A 149 -5.84 1.25 8.78
N ALA A 150 -5.94 1.73 10.01
CA ALA A 150 -4.79 2.15 10.81
C ALA A 150 -3.86 0.97 11.16
N SER A 151 -4.37 -0.26 11.22
CA SER A 151 -3.56 -1.44 11.52
C SER A 151 -2.68 -1.83 10.32
N VAL A 152 -3.20 -1.76 9.10
CA VAL A 152 -2.40 -1.96 7.88
C VAL A 152 -1.37 -0.85 7.74
N MET A 153 -1.75 0.41 7.98
CA MET A 153 -0.80 1.53 7.94
C MET A 153 0.32 1.35 8.97
N ALA A 154 0.00 0.93 10.21
CA ALA A 154 1.00 0.68 11.24
C ALA A 154 2.02 -0.39 10.80
N ALA A 155 1.57 -1.46 10.13
CA ALA A 155 2.47 -2.47 9.58
C ALA A 155 3.37 -1.90 8.46
N VAL A 156 2.85 -1.00 7.61
CA VAL A 156 3.68 -0.29 6.61
C VAL A 156 4.75 0.56 7.29
N ASP A 157 4.39 1.30 8.34
CA ASP A 157 5.33 2.17 9.07
C ASP A 157 6.38 1.36 9.85
N GLU A 158 6.01 0.21 10.41
CA GLU A 158 6.94 -0.74 11.03
C GLU A 158 7.98 -1.24 10.02
N VAL A 159 7.55 -1.62 8.81
CA VAL A 159 8.47 -2.03 7.76
C VAL A 159 9.38 -0.86 7.34
N ARG A 160 8.87 0.36 7.22
CA ARG A 160 9.71 1.53 6.87
C ARG A 160 10.77 1.85 7.92
N THR A 161 10.41 1.77 9.19
CA THR A 161 11.30 2.11 10.30
C THR A 161 12.35 1.04 10.55
N THR A 162 11.98 -0.25 10.39
CA THR A 162 12.90 -1.38 10.56
C THR A 162 13.98 -1.45 9.46
N ASN A 163 13.67 -0.93 8.26
CA ASN A 163 14.61 -0.84 7.13
C ASN A 163 15.28 0.53 6.97
N ALA A 164 15.06 1.45 7.92
CA ALA A 164 15.90 2.63 7.99
C ALA A 164 17.35 2.16 8.20
N PRO A 165 18.34 2.72 7.51
CA PRO A 165 19.73 2.28 7.62
C PRO A 165 20.27 2.56 9.03
N THR A 166 20.03 1.64 9.96
CA THR A 166 20.81 1.50 11.17
C THR A 166 22.08 0.75 10.83
N THR A 167 23.20 1.39 11.14
CA THR A 167 24.56 0.85 11.09
C THR A 167 24.60 -0.61 11.56
N PRO A 168 25.30 -1.50 10.82
CA PRO A 168 25.32 -2.92 11.16
C PRO A 168 26.01 -3.12 12.51
N LYS A 169 25.23 -3.54 13.51
CA LYS A 169 25.77 -4.14 14.73
C LYS A 169 26.24 -5.55 14.35
N PRO A 170 27.49 -5.94 14.61
CA PRO A 170 28.00 -7.24 14.20
C PRO A 170 27.22 -8.33 14.93
N SER A 171 26.53 -9.19 14.17
CA SER A 171 26.01 -10.45 14.69
C SER A 171 27.15 -11.26 15.30
N PRO A 172 26.94 -11.92 16.46
CA PRO A 172 27.98 -12.71 17.08
C PRO A 172 28.36 -13.87 16.16
N THR A 173 29.63 -13.90 15.78
CA THR A 173 30.32 -15.03 15.17
C THR A 173 30.01 -16.31 15.96
N VAL A 174 29.18 -17.18 15.40
CA VAL A 174 29.11 -18.57 15.84
C VAL A 174 30.39 -19.24 15.31
N ALA A 175 31.32 -19.48 16.24
CA ALA A 175 32.54 -20.22 15.97
C ALA A 175 32.22 -21.65 15.45
N PRO A 176 33.01 -22.20 14.51
CA PRO A 176 32.83 -23.57 14.04
C PRO A 176 33.26 -24.55 15.13
N ALA A 177 32.34 -25.42 15.58
CA ALA A 177 32.69 -26.56 16.42
C ALA A 177 33.43 -27.63 15.57
N PRO A 178 34.48 -28.27 16.11
CA PRO A 178 35.36 -29.15 15.36
C PRO A 178 34.77 -30.54 15.12
N SER A 179 35.21 -31.11 14.00
CA SER A 179 35.04 -32.49 13.56
C SER A 179 35.21 -33.55 14.66
N ALA A 180 34.34 -34.55 14.66
CA ALA A 180 34.67 -35.88 15.16
C ALA A 180 34.18 -36.94 14.17
N VAL A 181 35.15 -37.63 13.58
CA VAL A 181 35.04 -38.86 12.78
C VAL A 181 35.22 -40.06 13.71
N THR A 182 34.38 -41.10 13.60
CA THR A 182 34.71 -42.55 13.78
C THR A 182 33.50 -43.36 13.29
N THR A 183 33.45 -43.86 12.05
CA THR A 183 33.78 -45.23 11.54
C THR A 183 33.10 -46.46 12.19
N THR A 184 32.57 -47.33 11.30
CA THR A 184 32.35 -48.80 11.44
C THR A 184 31.04 -49.21 12.14
N THR A 185 30.09 -49.99 11.56
CA THR A 185 30.19 -51.36 11.00
C THR A 185 29.00 -51.71 10.06
N LYS A 186 29.27 -52.48 8.99
CA LYS A 186 28.34 -53.16 8.02
C LYS A 186 28.00 -54.60 8.54
N PRO A 187 27.23 -55.50 7.86
CA PRO A 187 26.04 -55.39 6.97
C PRO A 187 24.88 -56.41 7.27
N MET A 188 23.78 -56.29 6.49
CA MET A 188 22.96 -57.39 5.91
C MET A 188 21.75 -57.99 6.68
N ARG A 189 20.53 -57.74 6.18
CA ARG A 189 19.55 -58.79 5.80
C ARG A 189 18.45 -58.24 4.86
N LYS A 190 17.96 -59.13 4.00
CA LYS A 190 17.11 -58.97 2.81
C LYS A 190 15.58 -59.05 3.16
N PRO A 191 14.63 -58.99 2.20
CA PRO A 191 13.36 -58.26 2.31
C PRO A 191 12.16 -59.13 2.68
N GLN A 192 11.07 -58.52 3.16
CA GLN A 192 9.75 -59.16 3.18
C GLN A 192 8.58 -58.17 3.13
N LYS A 193 7.72 -58.35 2.13
CA LYS A 193 6.30 -57.97 1.98
C LYS A 193 5.58 -59.29 1.57
N PRO A 194 4.23 -59.48 1.58
CA PRO A 194 3.14 -58.56 1.90
C PRO A 194 1.95 -59.17 2.71
N GLY A 195 0.97 -58.33 3.05
CA GLY A 195 -0.38 -58.69 3.52
C GLY A 195 -0.67 -58.11 4.91
N GLY A 196 -1.82 -57.52 5.24
CA GLY A 196 -3.07 -57.27 4.53
C GLY A 196 -4.11 -56.76 5.54
N ALA A 197 -5.11 -56.04 5.04
CA ALA A 197 -6.48 -55.87 5.55
C ALA A 197 -6.78 -55.20 6.92
N GLY A 198 -7.77 -54.30 6.86
CA GLY A 198 -8.63 -53.83 7.97
C GLY A 198 -8.06 -52.63 8.73
N GLY A 199 -8.75 -51.51 8.97
CA GLY A 199 -10.18 -51.23 8.99
C GLY A 199 -10.49 -50.47 10.28
N ALA A 200 -11.29 -49.40 10.15
CA ALA A 200 -11.96 -48.64 11.22
C ALA A 200 -11.14 -47.62 12.05
N GLY A 201 -11.42 -46.34 11.76
CA GLY A 201 -12.06 -45.42 12.70
C GLY A 201 -11.32 -45.08 14.00
N ALA A 202 -10.66 -43.92 14.01
CA ALA A 202 -10.44 -43.17 15.24
C ALA A 202 -10.59 -41.67 14.96
N SER A 203 -11.68 -41.12 15.47
CA SER A 203 -11.91 -39.69 15.62
C SER A 203 -10.88 -39.12 16.59
N SER A 204 -10.05 -38.17 16.15
CA SER A 204 -9.21 -37.36 17.04
C SER A 204 -9.57 -35.89 16.89
N LYS A 205 -9.95 -35.33 18.04
CA LYS A 205 -10.31 -33.94 18.37
C LYS A 205 -9.41 -32.85 17.75
N PRO A 206 -9.90 -31.60 17.69
CA PRO A 206 -9.14 -30.45 17.22
C PRO A 206 -7.96 -30.15 18.17
N SER A 207 -6.75 -30.21 17.63
CA SER A 207 -5.54 -29.77 18.33
C SER A 207 -5.55 -28.25 18.47
N ILE A 208 -5.69 -27.82 19.71
CA ILE A 208 -5.43 -26.45 20.18
C ILE A 208 -3.91 -26.22 20.13
N GLY A 209 -3.50 -25.10 19.50
CA GLY A 209 -2.32 -24.35 19.87
C GLY A 209 -0.97 -24.82 19.32
N THR A 210 -0.70 -24.55 18.04
CA THR A 210 0.68 -24.25 17.61
C THR A 210 0.85 -22.73 17.64
N PRO A 211 1.77 -22.15 18.44
CA PRO A 211 2.08 -20.73 18.31
C PRO A 211 2.62 -20.46 16.90
N PRO A 212 2.20 -19.37 16.22
CA PRO A 212 2.70 -19.05 14.90
C PRO A 212 4.22 -18.86 14.94
N ALA A 213 4.91 -19.43 13.95
CA ALA A 213 6.33 -19.22 13.74
C ALA A 213 6.62 -17.70 13.62
N PRO A 214 7.71 -17.19 14.23
CA PRO A 214 8.09 -15.79 14.12
C PRO A 214 8.47 -15.51 12.66
N GLY A 215 7.82 -14.50 12.04
CA GLY A 215 8.05 -14.11 10.64
C GLY A 215 6.78 -13.90 9.82
N ARG A 216 5.61 -14.33 10.30
CA ARG A 216 4.33 -13.92 9.72
C ARG A 216 3.91 -12.61 10.36
N ALA A 217 4.37 -11.48 9.82
CA ALA A 217 3.56 -10.27 9.87
C ALA A 217 2.28 -10.57 9.10
N SER A 218 1.34 -11.20 9.80
CA SER A 218 0.01 -11.44 9.31
C SER A 218 -0.64 -10.07 9.27
N LEU A 219 -0.54 -9.40 8.13
CA LEU A 219 -1.54 -8.43 7.73
C LEU A 219 -2.87 -9.19 7.78
N ASN A 220 -3.51 -9.18 8.96
CA ASN A 220 -4.79 -9.83 9.25
C ASN A 220 -5.88 -9.03 8.56
N THR A 221 -5.81 -8.96 7.24
CA THR A 221 -6.62 -8.03 6.47
C THR A 221 -7.74 -8.76 5.77
N ARG A 222 -8.90 -8.10 5.76
CA ARG A 222 -10.10 -8.53 5.05
C ARG A 222 -9.85 -8.40 3.55
N GLY A 223 -10.58 -9.17 2.73
CA GLY A 223 -10.55 -9.00 1.26
C GLY A 223 -9.31 -9.50 0.51
N ILE A 224 -8.50 -10.40 1.10
CA ILE A 224 -7.29 -10.92 0.44
C ILE A 224 -7.67 -11.73 -0.81
N VAL A 225 -7.24 -11.26 -1.98
CA VAL A 225 -7.16 -12.08 -3.19
C VAL A 225 -5.78 -12.72 -3.23
N ARG A 226 -5.73 -14.04 -3.01
CA ARG A 226 -4.53 -14.84 -3.29
C ARG A 226 -4.41 -15.02 -4.79
N VAL A 227 -3.26 -14.64 -5.33
CA VAL A 227 -2.96 -14.84 -6.73
C VAL A 227 -2.21 -16.14 -6.87
N ASP A 228 -2.87 -17.17 -7.40
CA ASP A 228 -2.23 -18.43 -7.76
C ASP A 228 -2.06 -18.57 -9.29
N GLU A 229 -2.88 -17.88 -10.10
CA GLU A 229 -2.75 -17.62 -11.56
C GLU A 229 -3.95 -16.73 -12.03
N PRO A 230 -3.89 -15.96 -13.15
CA PRO A 230 -2.82 -15.81 -14.14
C PRO A 230 -1.89 -14.61 -13.88
N ALA A 231 -0.88 -14.41 -14.74
CA ALA A 231 0.14 -13.35 -14.64
C ALA A 231 -0.41 -11.93 -14.44
N LYS A 232 -1.67 -11.68 -14.83
CA LYS A 232 -2.39 -10.43 -14.60
C LYS A 232 -3.63 -10.73 -13.77
N VAL A 233 -3.77 -10.11 -12.60
CA VAL A 233 -4.92 -10.30 -11.72
C VAL A 233 -5.63 -8.98 -11.48
N THR A 234 -6.96 -9.05 -11.37
CA THR A 234 -7.81 -7.93 -11.04
C THR A 234 -8.63 -8.25 -9.79
N ALA A 235 -8.73 -7.28 -8.89
CA ALA A 235 -9.54 -7.33 -7.68
C ALA A 235 -10.30 -6.02 -7.52
N GLN A 236 -11.44 -6.08 -6.84
CA GLN A 236 -12.18 -4.90 -6.41
C GLN A 236 -11.93 -4.65 -4.94
N SER A 237 -12.01 -3.38 -4.54
CA SER A 237 -11.98 -3.04 -3.13
C SER A 237 -13.20 -3.58 -2.40
N ASP A 238 -13.04 -3.83 -1.11
CA ASP A 238 -14.13 -4.15 -0.21
C ASP A 238 -15.02 -2.93 0.10
N ALA A 239 -15.98 -3.13 1.01
CA ALA A 239 -16.92 -2.09 1.45
C ALA A 239 -16.22 -0.90 2.15
N ASP A 240 -15.02 -1.12 2.71
CA ASP A 240 -14.23 -0.09 3.37
C ASP A 240 -13.37 0.71 2.36
N GLY A 241 -13.29 0.22 1.12
CA GLY A 241 -12.56 0.85 0.03
C GLY A 241 -11.11 0.39 -0.09
N ILE A 242 -10.76 -0.79 0.44
CA ILE A 242 -9.43 -1.40 0.32
C ILE A 242 -9.45 -2.57 -0.66
N ALA A 243 -8.54 -2.58 -1.63
CA ALA A 243 -8.20 -3.74 -2.43
C ALA A 243 -6.80 -4.25 -2.04
N LEU A 244 -6.66 -5.56 -1.82
CA LEU A 244 -5.41 -6.16 -1.37
C LEU A 244 -5.06 -7.41 -2.19
N PHE A 245 -3.86 -7.41 -2.76
CA PHE A 245 -3.25 -8.61 -3.31
C PHE A 245 -2.18 -9.18 -2.39
N HIS A 246 -2.18 -10.50 -2.30
CA HIS A 246 -1.11 -11.29 -1.69
C HIS A 246 -0.58 -12.26 -2.74
N VAL A 247 0.71 -12.14 -3.04
CA VAL A 247 1.37 -12.92 -4.09
C VAL A 247 2.66 -13.51 -3.55
N SER A 248 2.84 -14.82 -3.69
CA SER A 248 4.10 -15.47 -3.39
C SER A 248 4.74 -16.15 -4.60
N PHE A 249 6.06 -16.20 -4.58
CA PHE A 249 6.86 -16.87 -5.60
C PHE A 249 8.09 -17.51 -4.96
N GLN A 250 8.67 -18.49 -5.66
CA GLN A 250 9.85 -19.19 -5.16
C GLN A 250 11.11 -18.49 -5.67
N HIS A 251 12.05 -18.21 -4.79
CA HIS A 251 13.36 -17.67 -5.12
C HIS A 251 14.42 -18.74 -4.86
N ALA A 252 15.16 -19.13 -5.91
CA ALA A 252 16.22 -20.12 -5.86
C ALA A 252 17.59 -19.51 -6.21
N ALA A 253 18.66 -20.13 -5.72
CA ALA A 253 20.02 -19.69 -6.05
C ALA A 253 20.29 -19.78 -7.56
N ARG A 254 21.10 -18.83 -8.07
CA ARG A 254 21.60 -18.91 -9.43
C ARG A 254 22.61 -20.06 -9.54
N GLN A 255 22.41 -20.96 -10.51
CA GLN A 255 23.36 -22.03 -10.78
C GLN A 255 24.65 -21.44 -11.36
N PRO A 256 25.84 -21.85 -10.89
CA PRO A 256 27.09 -21.41 -11.49
C PRO A 256 27.15 -21.88 -12.94
N LYS A 257 27.54 -20.97 -13.85
CA LYS A 257 27.83 -21.36 -15.25
C LYS A 257 28.99 -22.36 -15.23
N ARG A 258 28.74 -23.56 -15.75
CA ARG A 258 29.76 -24.59 -15.96
C ARG A 258 30.61 -24.27 -17.18
#